data_AF-A0A450TUS4-F1
#
_entry.id   AF-A0A450TUS4-F1
#
_cell.length_a   1.000
_cell.length_b   1.000
_cell.length_c   1.000
_cell.angle_alpha   90.00
_cell.angle_beta   90.00
_cell.angle_gamma   90.00
#
_symmetry.space_group_name_H-M   'P 1'
#
loop_
_entity.id
_entity.type
_entity.pdbx_description
1 polymer ?
#
loop_
_entity_poly.entity_id
_entity_poly.type
_entity_poly.pdbx_seq_one_letter_code
_entity_poly.pdbx_strand_id
1 'polypeptide(L)'
;MMESETEVQRGHTDLSMIVRPDMRQYRVLDILIEFKFVSLKETGVDGKALEEMDSEVLRALPAVQAKQREAEEGLARYQKKLHGKFGDVLRLESFSVVAVGFERVVFSAWE
;
A
#
# COMPACT_ATOMS: atom_id res chain seq x y z
N MET A 1 -9.07 -14.04 -5.47
CA MET A 1 -7.84 -14.22 -6.27
C MET A 1 -6.84 -13.22 -5.71
N MET A 2 -5.70 -13.70 -5.22
CA MET A 2 -4.61 -12.84 -4.82
C MET A 2 -3.72 -12.68 -6.07
N GLU A 3 -3.60 -11.47 -6.60
CA GLU A 3 -2.72 -11.19 -7.75
C GLU A 3 -1.52 -10.37 -7.24
N SER A 4 -0.32 -10.92 -7.43
CA SER A 4 0.94 -10.17 -7.33
C SER A 4 1.44 -9.81 -8.74
N GLU A 5 2.36 -8.83 -8.81
CA GLU A 5 2.85 -8.10 -9.98
C GLU A 5 2.95 -8.85 -11.33
N THR A 6 3.26 -10.15 -11.31
CA THR A 6 3.57 -10.95 -12.51
C THR A 6 2.41 -11.04 -13.53
N GLU A 7 1.16 -10.84 -13.11
CA GLU A 7 -0.02 -11.08 -13.97
C GLU A 7 -0.66 -9.80 -14.56
N VAL A 8 -0.36 -8.60 -14.04
CA VAL A 8 -1.05 -7.34 -14.42
C VAL A 8 -0.08 -6.27 -14.91
N GLN A 9 0.29 -6.36 -16.20
CA GLN A 9 0.89 -5.30 -17.03
C GLN A 9 1.63 -4.16 -16.29
N ARG A 10 2.89 -4.46 -15.95
CA ARG A 10 4.04 -3.54 -15.76
C ARG A 10 3.71 -2.23 -15.04
N GLY A 11 3.50 -2.34 -13.75
CA GLY A 11 3.59 -1.26 -12.77
C GLY A 11 3.74 -1.89 -11.37
N HIS A 12 4.26 -1.14 -10.42
CA HIS A 12 4.53 -1.66 -9.09
C HIS A 12 3.37 -1.34 -8.14
N THR A 13 2.61 -2.35 -7.73
CA THR A 13 1.77 -2.31 -6.51
C THR A 13 2.13 -3.52 -5.67
N ASP A 14 2.40 -3.31 -4.38
CA ASP A 14 3.00 -4.32 -3.52
C ASP A 14 2.06 -5.51 -3.24
N LEU A 15 0.74 -5.28 -3.20
CA LEU A 15 -0.26 -6.36 -3.05
C LEU A 15 -1.64 -5.94 -3.58
N SER A 16 -2.31 -6.84 -4.32
CA SER A 16 -3.71 -6.70 -4.70
C SER A 16 -4.52 -7.96 -4.37
N MET A 17 -5.66 -7.78 -3.71
CA MET A 17 -6.59 -8.86 -3.35
C MET A 17 -7.94 -8.58 -3.99
N ILE A 18 -8.32 -9.35 -5.00
CA ILE A 18 -9.53 -9.14 -5.80
C ILE A 18 -10.46 -10.35 -5.66
N VAL A 19 -11.73 -10.11 -5.37
CA VAL A 19 -12.74 -11.17 -5.24
C VAL A 19 -13.11 -11.70 -6.62
N ARG A 20 -13.16 -13.03 -6.76
CA ARG A 20 -13.56 -13.64 -8.03
C ARG A 20 -15.03 -13.31 -8.37
N PRO A 21 -15.39 -13.13 -9.66
CA PRO A 21 -16.74 -12.75 -10.07
C PRO A 21 -17.88 -13.62 -9.52
N ASP A 22 -17.67 -14.93 -9.44
CA ASP A 22 -18.62 -15.94 -8.93
C ASP A 22 -18.80 -15.92 -7.40
N MET A 23 -17.86 -15.28 -6.69
CA MET A 23 -17.85 -15.18 -5.22
C MET A 23 -18.26 -13.79 -4.72
N ARG A 24 -18.67 -12.87 -5.60
CA ARG A 24 -19.11 -11.50 -5.24
C ARG A 24 -20.38 -11.44 -4.39
N GLN A 25 -21.07 -12.58 -4.21
CA GLN A 25 -22.16 -12.72 -3.23
C GLN A 25 -21.66 -12.53 -1.78
N TYR A 26 -20.38 -12.77 -1.52
CA TYR A 26 -19.75 -12.47 -0.24
C TYR A 26 -19.21 -11.02 -0.26
N ARG A 27 -19.49 -10.24 0.80
CA ARG A 27 -19.02 -8.84 0.96
C ARG A 27 -17.53 -8.74 1.28
N VAL A 28 -16.68 -9.45 0.55
CA VAL A 28 -15.23 -9.23 0.63
C VAL A 28 -14.91 -8.00 -0.22
N LEU A 29 -14.15 -7.05 0.33
CA LEU A 29 -13.73 -5.84 -0.37
C LEU A 29 -12.57 -6.19 -1.32
N ASP A 30 -12.53 -5.54 -2.49
CA ASP A 30 -11.34 -5.60 -3.34
C ASP A 30 -10.32 -4.62 -2.73
N ILE A 31 -9.14 -5.10 -2.30
CA ILE A 31 -8.15 -4.28 -1.59
C ILE A 31 -6.94 -4.04 -2.47
N LEU A 32 -6.54 -2.77 -2.56
CA LEU A 32 -5.31 -2.32 -3.20
C LEU A 32 -4.42 -1.62 -2.18
N ILE A 33 -3.17 -2.04 -2.03
CA ILE A 33 -2.22 -1.42 -1.12
C ILE A 33 -0.99 -1.01 -1.90
N GLU A 34 -0.55 0.24 -1.70
CA GLU A 34 0.77 0.68 -2.12
C GLU A 34 1.59 1.06 -0.89
N PHE A 35 2.71 0.38 -0.74
CA PHE A 35 3.60 0.46 0.39
C PHE A 35 4.85 1.25 0.00
N LYS A 36 5.24 2.18 0.86
CA LYS A 36 6.50 2.92 0.75
C LYS A 36 7.26 2.81 2.06
N PHE A 37 8.55 3.08 1.95
CA PHE A 37 9.45 3.07 3.08
C PHE A 37 10.22 4.39 3.15
N VAL A 38 10.35 4.91 4.37
CA VAL A 38 11.20 6.03 4.74
C VAL A 38 12.19 5.52 5.78
N SER A 39 13.48 5.59 5.49
CA SER A 39 14.54 5.24 6.44
C SER A 39 14.68 6.29 7.55
N LEU A 40 15.23 5.90 8.72
CA LEU A 40 15.55 6.86 9.79
C LEU A 40 16.49 7.98 9.32
N LYS A 41 17.39 7.67 8.38
CA LYS A 41 18.28 8.67 7.79
C LYS A 41 17.50 9.74 7.04
N GLU A 42 16.43 9.37 6.33
CA GLU A 42 15.58 10.28 5.57
C GLU A 42 14.65 11.11 6.47
N THR A 43 14.31 10.63 7.66
CA THR A 43 13.56 11.43 8.64
C THR A 43 14.44 12.47 9.33
N GLY A 44 15.74 12.21 9.43
CA GLY A 44 16.69 13.06 10.18
C GLY A 44 16.53 12.95 11.70
N VAL A 45 15.79 11.94 12.17
CA VAL A 45 15.46 11.70 13.58
C VAL A 45 16.01 10.33 13.97
N ASP A 46 16.52 10.20 15.19
CA ASP A 46 16.93 8.89 15.71
C ASP A 46 15.72 7.99 16.00
N GLY A 47 15.95 6.68 16.11
CA GLY A 47 14.88 5.70 16.28
C GLY A 47 14.08 5.87 17.57
N LYS A 48 14.69 6.34 18.66
CA LYS A 48 14.01 6.51 19.96
C LYS A 48 13.07 7.70 19.92
N ALA A 49 13.54 8.82 19.37
CA ALA A 49 12.71 10.00 19.19
C ALA A 49 11.56 9.72 18.22
N LEU A 50 11.77 8.88 17.20
CA LEU A 50 10.70 8.47 16.28
C LEU A 50 9.63 7.59 16.95
N GLU A 51 10.03 6.74 17.90
CA GLU A 51 9.12 5.86 18.67
C GLU A 51 8.17 6.65 19.59
N GLU A 52 8.61 7.80 20.11
CA GLU A 52 7.81 8.66 20.99
C GLU A 52 6.87 9.61 20.22
N MET A 53 7.02 9.74 18.90
CA MET A 53 6.18 10.63 18.09
C MET A 53 4.77 10.07 17.92
N ASP A 54 3.78 10.95 18.09
CA ASP A 54 2.40 10.61 17.74
C ASP A 54 2.20 10.51 16.22
N SER A 55 1.06 9.94 15.83
CA SER A 55 0.75 9.72 14.41
C SER A 55 0.64 11.01 13.58
N GLU A 56 0.21 12.12 14.17
CA GLU A 56 0.08 13.39 13.44
C GLU A 56 1.46 13.98 13.17
N VAL A 57 2.38 13.90 14.15
CA VAL A 57 3.77 14.30 14.00
C VAL A 57 4.48 13.45 12.94
N LEU A 58 4.29 12.12 12.97
CA LEU A 58 4.86 11.22 11.97
C LEU A 58 4.36 11.55 10.55
N ARG A 59 3.06 11.85 10.38
CA ARG A 59 2.48 12.26 9.09
C ARG A 59 2.95 13.64 8.64
N ALA A 60 3.37 14.50 9.55
CA ALA A 60 3.90 15.82 9.24
C ALA A 60 5.36 15.79 8.76
N LEU A 61 6.08 14.67 8.93
CA LEU A 61 7.46 14.55 8.46
C LEU A 61 7.53 14.73 6.93
N PRO A 62 8.39 15.64 6.41
CA PRO A 62 8.45 15.91 4.97
C PRO A 62 8.75 14.67 4.12
N ALA A 63 9.63 13.77 4.60
CA ALA A 63 9.95 12.52 3.92
C ALA A 63 8.73 11.58 3.84
N VAL A 64 7.91 11.53 4.90
CA VAL A 64 6.68 10.74 4.94
C VAL A 64 5.64 11.31 3.98
N GLN A 65 5.42 12.62 3.99
CA GLN A 65 4.48 13.25 3.05
C GLN A 65 4.89 13.07 1.59
N ALA A 66 6.19 13.12 1.29
CA ALA A 66 6.68 12.86 -0.06
C ALA A 66 6.35 11.43 -0.50
N LYS A 67 6.64 10.43 0.33
CA LYS A 67 6.33 9.02 0.04
C LYS A 67 4.83 8.73 0.00
N GLN A 68 4.05 9.36 0.86
CA GLN A 68 2.60 9.26 0.83
C GLN A 68 2.04 9.73 -0.54
N ARG A 69 2.49 10.89 -1.03
CA ARG A 69 2.10 11.39 -2.36
C ARG A 69 2.52 10.45 -3.49
N GLU A 70 3.75 9.96 -3.48
CA GLU A 70 4.23 8.99 -4.48
C GLU A 70 3.33 7.73 -4.53
N ALA A 71 2.92 7.22 -3.36
CA ALA A 71 2.02 6.08 -3.27
C ALA A 71 0.61 6.40 -3.76
N GLU A 72 0.05 7.56 -3.40
CA GLU A 72 -1.27 8.00 -3.86
C GLU A 72 -1.32 8.15 -5.40
N GLU A 73 -0.27 8.69 -6.00
CA GLU A 73 -0.15 8.75 -7.46
C GLU A 73 -0.07 7.36 -8.11
N GLY A 74 0.64 6.42 -7.47
CA GLY A 74 0.71 5.02 -7.89
C GLY A 74 -0.64 4.31 -7.83
N LEU A 75 -1.32 4.44 -6.70
CA LEU A 75 -2.68 3.96 -6.48
C LEU A 75 -3.64 4.52 -7.53
N ALA A 76 -3.65 5.83 -7.77
CA ALA A 76 -4.55 6.44 -8.75
C ALA A 76 -4.36 5.85 -10.16
N ARG A 77 -3.12 5.60 -10.58
CA ARG A 77 -2.82 4.92 -11.86
C ARG A 77 -3.36 3.49 -11.88
N TYR A 78 -3.18 2.75 -10.79
CA TYR A 78 -3.61 1.35 -10.68
C TYR A 78 -5.12 1.19 -10.59
N GLN A 79 -5.78 2.02 -9.79
CA GLN A 79 -7.23 2.10 -9.71
C GLN A 79 -7.85 2.28 -11.10
N LYS A 80 -7.29 3.19 -11.92
CA LYS A 80 -7.77 3.41 -13.29
C LYS A 80 -7.64 2.16 -14.16
N LYS A 81 -6.53 1.43 -14.07
CA LYS A 81 -6.33 0.16 -14.80
C LYS A 81 -7.33 -0.91 -14.35
N LEU A 82 -7.53 -1.07 -13.04
CA LEU A 82 -8.44 -2.07 -12.48
C LEU A 82 -9.90 -1.77 -12.83
N HIS A 83 -10.34 -0.52 -12.72
CA HIS A 83 -11.68 -0.11 -13.17
C HIS A 83 -11.85 -0.32 -14.68
N GLY A 84 -10.81 -0.08 -15.48
CA GLY A 84 -10.86 -0.38 -16.93
C GLY A 84 -11.03 -1.88 -17.25
N LYS A 85 -10.44 -2.77 -16.44
CA LYS A 85 -10.51 -4.24 -16.63
C LYS A 85 -11.81 -4.84 -16.08
N PHE A 86 -12.25 -4.37 -14.92
CA PHE A 86 -13.34 -5.00 -14.17
C PHE A 86 -14.64 -4.19 -14.17
N GLY A 87 -14.63 -2.92 -14.58
CA GLY A 87 -15.81 -2.06 -14.60
C GLY A 87 -16.41 -1.82 -13.21
N ASP A 88 -17.68 -1.42 -13.19
CA ASP A 88 -18.38 -0.96 -11.97
C ASP A 88 -18.67 -2.06 -10.94
N VAL A 89 -18.37 -3.32 -11.26
CA VAL A 89 -18.52 -4.41 -10.27
C VAL A 89 -17.43 -4.38 -9.20
N LEU A 90 -16.30 -3.73 -9.48
CA LEU A 90 -15.14 -3.64 -8.58
C LEU A 90 -15.48 -2.76 -7.36
N ARG A 91 -15.27 -3.29 -6.15
CA ARG A 91 -15.49 -2.57 -4.88
C ARG A 91 -14.15 -2.30 -4.23
N LEU A 92 -13.39 -1.41 -4.86
CA LEU A 92 -11.98 -1.19 -4.54
C LEU A 92 -11.79 -0.23 -3.37
N GLU A 93 -11.16 -0.71 -2.30
CA GLU A 93 -10.60 0.10 -1.23
C GLU A 93 -9.10 0.20 -1.41
N SER A 94 -8.54 1.41 -1.28
CA SER A 94 -7.12 1.66 -1.56
C SER A 94 -6.43 2.29 -0.38
N PHE A 95 -5.26 1.77 -0.05
CA PHE A 95 -4.48 2.18 1.11
C PHE A 95 -3.07 2.56 0.67
N SER A 96 -2.68 3.80 0.96
CA SER A 96 -1.29 4.19 0.92
C SER A 96 -0.70 3.99 2.31
N VAL A 97 0.37 3.21 2.39
CA VAL A 97 1.04 2.84 3.65
C VAL A 97 2.50 3.26 3.56
N VAL A 98 2.96 4.06 4.52
CA VAL A 98 4.37 4.45 4.63
C VAL A 98 4.93 3.89 5.93
N ALA A 99 5.87 2.96 5.81
CA ALA A 99 6.67 2.52 6.95
C ALA A 99 7.80 3.51 7.20
N VAL A 100 7.99 3.90 8.46
CA VAL A 100 9.00 4.89 8.86
C VAL A 100 9.97 4.23 9.83
N GLY A 101 11.26 4.28 9.52
CA GLY A 101 12.31 3.80 10.42
C GLY A 101 12.31 2.30 10.68
N PHE A 102 11.66 1.52 9.83
CA PHE A 102 11.55 0.06 9.90
C PHE A 102 12.94 -0.61 10.01
N GLU A 103 13.37 -0.98 11.22
CA GLU A 103 14.72 -1.53 11.44
C GLU A 103 14.81 -3.05 11.22
N ARG A 104 13.76 -3.82 11.53
CA ARG A 104 13.67 -5.25 11.16
C ARG A 104 12.24 -5.74 10.96
N VAL A 105 12.07 -6.52 9.90
CA VAL A 105 10.93 -7.46 9.73
C VAL A 105 11.44 -8.80 9.25
N VAL A 106 10.89 -9.86 9.86
CA VAL A 106 11.20 -11.26 9.57
C VAL A 106 9.88 -11.99 9.36
N PHE A 107 9.75 -12.74 8.27
CA PHE A 107 8.56 -13.53 7.99
C PHE A 107 8.93 -14.96 7.56
N SER A 108 8.00 -15.88 7.78
CA SER A 108 8.06 -17.26 7.30
C SER A 108 6.65 -17.75 6.98
N ALA A 109 6.52 -18.48 5.87
CA ALA A 109 5.28 -19.08 5.41
C ALA A 109 5.31 -20.59 5.66
N TRP A 110 4.14 -21.18 5.89
CA TRP A 110 3.94 -22.62 6.06
C TRP A 110 2.83 -23.09 5.10
N GLU A 111 2.96 -24.31 4.59
CA GLU A 111 2.01 -24.97 3.67
C GLU A 111 0.66 -25.31 4.31
#